data_AF-A0AA38R1Z6-F1
#
_entry.id   AF-A0AA38R1Z6-F1
#
_cell.length_a   1.000
_cell.length_b   1.000
_cell.length_c   1.000
_cell.angle_alpha   90.00
_cell.angle_beta   90.00
_cell.angle_gamma   90.00
#
_symmetry.space_group_name_H-M   'P 1'
#
loop_
_entity.id
_entity.type
_entity.pdbx_description
1 polymer ?
#
loop_
_entity_poly.entity_id
_entity_poly.type
_entity_poly.pdbx_seq_one_letter_code
_entity_poly.pdbx_strand_id
1 'polypeptide(L)'
;MTRQRNVLLAVCLISLATIWSCRLPRLCIFDQCNADITAGPLAHRKVDLSDLEAPFIGWPLARVCNETEWEDGLVFVCDNNSGGIGNIRGYILTCLRYAIEAGATGLVMPQIRTRSDKNLADIMQEYRDFDYFFDADHFRTGLTTNCPRITIYDNTWAIPNFKEPHQPERITPRSEFGLRGGCDQRDLNRHTDLFGPRFRQWLSDKAKQFDLPPTSLSHPRVVRMNWGVQLEYPVYRDGPEVVATFGGLLRFRKDILELGKRTVEAMRDFASTAGGTIPAGRFVGFHLRTESDALAAWPSFENQTTAYLSEAAARGFKAAYLATGNGTEAAKFVERARSEHDIAVTTKQELLNGYGEDLSAIQALTWDQQALIDFIVLLAGDFFLGVNPSSFSMNVALKRHLQMEGLYTRPWRIGRDDGRSLLVGKFERYWDDWLFMYDSIWP
;
A
#
# COMPACT_ATOMS: atom_id res chain seq x y z
N MET A 1 -50.48 -23.25 -45.75
CA MET A 1 -49.22 -22.49 -45.95
C MET A 1 -49.30 -21.02 -45.56
N THR A 2 -50.46 -20.36 -45.58
CA THR A 2 -50.63 -18.92 -45.27
C THR A 2 -50.45 -18.56 -43.79
N ARG A 3 -50.81 -19.46 -42.87
CA ARG A 3 -50.75 -19.20 -41.41
C ARG A 3 -49.32 -19.20 -40.85
N GLN A 4 -48.40 -19.99 -41.42
CA GLN A 4 -46.98 -20.00 -41.03
C GLN A 4 -46.21 -18.76 -41.52
N ARG A 5 -46.55 -18.22 -42.69
CA ARG A 5 -45.96 -16.97 -43.21
C ARG A 5 -46.26 -15.77 -42.31
N ASN A 6 -47.47 -15.69 -41.77
CA ASN A 6 -47.87 -14.58 -40.91
C ASN A 6 -47.20 -14.63 -39.53
N VAL A 7 -46.92 -15.82 -39.01
CA VAL A 7 -46.16 -15.99 -37.76
C VAL A 7 -44.70 -15.59 -37.95
N LEU A 8 -44.07 -15.98 -39.06
CA LEU A 8 -42.69 -15.59 -39.35
C LEU A 8 -42.53 -14.07 -39.51
N LEU A 9 -43.48 -13.43 -40.21
CA LEU A 9 -43.51 -11.97 -40.37
C LEU A 9 -43.70 -11.25 -39.03
N ALA A 10 -44.56 -11.77 -38.15
CA ALA A 10 -44.74 -11.21 -36.81
C ALA A 10 -43.48 -11.34 -35.96
N VAL A 11 -42.79 -12.49 -35.99
CA VAL A 11 -41.52 -12.69 -35.27
C VAL A 11 -40.44 -11.74 -35.80
N CYS A 12 -40.29 -11.61 -37.12
CA CYS A 12 -39.31 -10.68 -37.71
C CYS A 12 -39.59 -9.23 -37.34
N LEU A 13 -40.86 -8.80 -37.33
CA LEU A 13 -41.23 -7.44 -36.96
C LEU A 13 -41.00 -7.16 -35.46
N ILE A 14 -41.29 -8.13 -34.60
CA ILE A 14 -41.02 -8.02 -33.16
C ILE A 14 -39.50 -7.97 -32.91
N SER A 15 -38.70 -8.79 -33.60
CA SER A 15 -37.23 -8.76 -33.51
C SER A 15 -36.64 -7.45 -34.02
N LEU A 16 -37.14 -6.91 -35.14
CA LEU A 16 -36.73 -5.59 -35.64
C LEU A 16 -37.11 -4.48 -34.66
N ALA A 17 -38.31 -4.54 -34.09
CA ALA A 17 -38.75 -3.56 -33.10
C ALA A 17 -37.93 -3.64 -31.81
N THR A 18 -37.56 -4.83 -31.31
CA THR A 18 -36.69 -4.96 -30.13
C THR A 18 -35.26 -4.54 -30.40
N ILE A 19 -34.69 -4.81 -31.59
CA ILE A 19 -33.36 -4.31 -31.97
C ILE A 19 -33.35 -2.78 -32.10
N TRP A 20 -34.46 -2.17 -32.51
CA TRP A 20 -34.56 -0.72 -32.69
C TRP A 20 -34.93 0.04 -31.40
N SER A 21 -35.70 -0.59 -30.50
CA SER A 21 -36.13 0.00 -29.23
C SER A 21 -35.18 -0.26 -28.07
N CYS A 22 -34.47 -1.40 -28.06
CA CYS A 22 -33.27 -1.56 -27.27
C CYS A 22 -32.15 -0.79 -27.98
N ARG A 23 -31.93 0.47 -27.57
CA ARG A 23 -30.67 1.17 -27.85
C ARG A 23 -29.54 0.31 -27.27
N LEU A 24 -29.00 -0.60 -28.08
CA LEU A 24 -27.71 -1.22 -27.82
C LEU A 24 -26.75 -0.05 -27.53
N PRO A 25 -26.02 -0.07 -26.40
CA PRO A 25 -24.99 0.93 -26.19
C PRO A 25 -24.08 0.91 -27.42
N ARG A 26 -23.78 2.10 -27.97
CA ARG A 26 -22.84 2.24 -29.09
C ARG A 26 -21.56 1.48 -28.70
N LEU A 27 -21.35 0.32 -29.31
CA LEU A 27 -20.07 -0.36 -29.27
C LEU A 27 -19.12 0.52 -30.07
N CYS A 28 -18.27 1.26 -29.37
CA CYS A 28 -17.18 2.03 -29.96
C CYS A 28 -16.12 1.05 -30.44
N ILE A 29 -16.19 0.65 -31.71
CA ILE A 29 -15.29 -0.35 -32.30
C ILE A 29 -14.00 0.29 -32.87
N PHE A 30 -13.88 1.63 -32.96
CA PHE A 30 -12.66 2.28 -33.46
C PHE A 30 -12.31 3.61 -32.76
N ASP A 31 -11.14 3.63 -32.11
CA ASP A 31 -10.12 4.65 -31.82
C ASP A 31 -10.41 6.17 -31.70
N GLN A 32 -11.65 6.65 -31.68
CA GLN A 32 -11.90 8.10 -31.52
C GLN A 32 -12.99 8.44 -30.52
N CYS A 33 -12.82 8.02 -29.27
CA CYS A 33 -13.51 8.62 -28.13
C CYS A 33 -12.48 9.09 -27.11
N ASN A 34 -12.35 10.41 -26.96
CA ASN A 34 -11.74 11.02 -25.77
C ASN A 34 -12.61 10.67 -24.56
N ALA A 35 -12.39 9.49 -23.99
CA ALA A 35 -13.09 9.01 -22.81
C ALA A 35 -12.29 9.42 -21.56
N ASP A 36 -12.97 10.10 -20.65
CA ASP A 36 -12.50 10.42 -19.31
C ASP A 36 -12.15 9.11 -18.57
N ILE A 37 -10.90 9.00 -18.15
CA ILE A 37 -10.27 7.78 -17.59
C ILE A 37 -10.85 7.46 -16.19
N THR A 38 -11.64 8.36 -15.61
CA THR A 38 -12.10 8.30 -14.22
C THR A 38 -13.47 7.64 -14.02
N ALA A 39 -14.23 7.33 -15.08
CA ALA A 39 -15.63 6.92 -14.98
C ALA A 39 -15.96 5.54 -15.60
N GLY A 40 -15.19 4.49 -15.27
CA GLY A 40 -15.54 3.07 -15.51
C GLY A 40 -15.78 2.61 -16.97
N PRO A 41 -16.15 1.32 -17.17
CA PRO A 41 -15.24 0.18 -17.04
C PRO A 41 -14.15 0.16 -18.14
N LEU A 42 -12.89 0.10 -17.70
CA LEU A 42 -11.67 0.06 -18.53
C LEU A 42 -11.45 -1.34 -19.13
N ALA A 43 -12.19 -1.72 -20.18
CA ALA A 43 -11.95 -3.00 -20.84
C ALA A 43 -10.67 -3.03 -21.72
N HIS A 44 -10.01 -1.90 -22.00
CA HIS A 44 -8.94 -1.90 -23.04
C HIS A 44 -7.66 -1.09 -22.76
N ARG A 45 -7.40 -0.66 -21.52
CA ARG A 45 -6.05 -0.23 -21.11
C ARG A 45 -5.71 -0.85 -19.77
N LYS A 46 -4.80 -1.83 -19.76
CA LYS A 46 -4.23 -2.38 -18.54
C LYS A 46 -3.41 -1.28 -17.86
N VAL A 47 -4.01 -0.59 -16.90
CA VAL A 47 -3.25 0.29 -15.99
C VAL A 47 -2.33 -0.62 -15.18
N ASP A 48 -1.03 -0.36 -15.25
CA ASP A 48 -0.07 -1.05 -14.40
C ASP A 48 -0.14 -0.49 -12.99
N LEU A 49 -0.91 -1.15 -12.13
CA LEU A 49 -1.05 -0.75 -10.74
C LEU A 49 0.19 -1.05 -9.89
N SER A 50 1.23 -1.69 -10.43
CA SER A 50 2.52 -1.79 -9.76
C SER A 50 3.36 -0.51 -9.84
N ASP A 51 3.05 0.38 -10.80
CA ASP A 51 3.65 1.69 -10.91
C ASP A 51 3.23 2.59 -9.73
N LEU A 52 4.17 3.34 -9.17
CA LEU A 52 3.94 4.31 -8.09
C LEU A 52 3.23 5.58 -8.58
N GLU A 53 3.34 5.87 -9.87
CA GLU A 53 2.65 6.99 -10.52
C GLU A 53 1.37 6.58 -11.24
N ALA A 54 0.96 5.31 -11.10
CA ALA A 54 -0.32 4.86 -11.60
C ALA A 54 -1.44 5.83 -11.17
N PRO A 55 -2.38 6.17 -12.07
CA PRO A 55 -3.52 7.01 -11.71
C PRO A 55 -4.32 6.34 -10.60
N PHE A 56 -4.79 7.13 -9.64
CA PHE A 56 -5.62 6.60 -8.56
C PHE A 56 -6.99 6.19 -9.11
N ILE A 57 -7.29 4.89 -9.04
CA ILE A 57 -8.59 4.33 -9.41
C ILE A 57 -9.52 4.47 -8.20
N GLY A 58 -10.33 5.52 -8.18
CA GLY A 58 -11.08 5.93 -7.00
C GLY A 58 -12.47 5.30 -6.83
N TRP A 59 -13.07 4.72 -7.87
CA TRP A 59 -14.41 4.14 -7.78
C TRP A 59 -14.57 3.04 -6.70
N PRO A 60 -13.57 2.17 -6.40
CA PRO A 60 -13.71 1.18 -5.33
C PRO A 60 -13.83 1.84 -3.95
N LEU A 61 -13.07 2.91 -3.70
CA LEU A 61 -13.20 3.72 -2.49
C LEU A 61 -14.58 4.39 -2.43
N ALA A 62 -15.05 4.96 -3.55
CA ALA A 62 -16.37 5.58 -3.62
C ALA A 62 -17.50 4.60 -3.30
N ARG A 63 -17.38 3.33 -3.74
CA ARG A 63 -18.31 2.27 -3.38
C ARG A 63 -18.33 2.03 -1.86
N VAL A 64 -17.17 1.84 -1.23
CA VAL A 64 -17.09 1.64 0.24
C VAL A 64 -17.71 2.83 0.98
N CYS A 65 -17.43 4.06 0.53
CA CYS A 65 -18.00 5.27 1.14
C CYS A 65 -19.53 5.38 0.94
N ASN A 66 -20.07 4.93 -0.19
CA ASN A 66 -21.52 4.93 -0.43
C ASN A 66 -22.27 3.85 0.37
N GLU A 67 -21.59 2.74 0.71
CA GLU A 67 -22.14 1.66 1.53
C GLU A 67 -22.08 1.99 3.05
N THR A 68 -21.40 3.06 3.43
CA THR A 68 -21.16 3.46 4.81
C THR A 68 -22.35 4.24 5.40
N GLU A 69 -22.75 3.89 6.62
CA GLU A 69 -23.62 4.70 7.47
C GLU A 69 -22.79 5.79 8.18
N TRP A 70 -23.09 7.05 7.90
CA TRP A 70 -22.30 8.21 8.36
C TRP A 70 -22.79 8.76 9.71
N GLU A 71 -21.85 9.14 10.57
CA GLU A 71 -22.05 9.77 11.88
C GLU A 71 -21.50 11.20 11.84
N ASP A 72 -22.39 12.18 11.72
CA ASP A 72 -22.02 13.60 11.62
C ASP A 72 -21.26 14.06 12.88
N GLY A 73 -20.12 14.71 12.70
CA GLY A 73 -19.27 15.18 13.80
C GLY A 73 -18.30 14.15 14.37
N LEU A 74 -18.31 12.90 13.88
CA LEU A 74 -17.27 11.93 14.19
C LEU A 74 -15.99 12.22 13.39
N VAL A 75 -14.86 12.39 14.08
CA VAL A 75 -13.56 12.73 13.48
C VAL A 75 -12.48 11.76 13.94
N PHE A 76 -11.69 11.21 13.00
CA PHE A 76 -10.55 10.35 13.31
C PHE A 76 -9.22 11.10 13.20
N VAL A 77 -8.33 10.84 14.15
CA VAL A 77 -6.94 11.32 14.15
C VAL A 77 -6.02 10.15 13.83
N CYS A 78 -5.38 10.21 12.66
CA CYS A 78 -4.51 9.15 12.13
C CYS A 78 -3.03 9.56 12.22
N ASP A 79 -2.53 9.86 13.42
CA ASP A 79 -1.18 10.43 13.63
C ASP A 79 -0.18 9.48 14.32
N ASN A 80 -0.60 8.35 14.87
CA ASN A 80 0.30 7.36 15.49
C ASN A 80 1.06 6.48 14.47
N ASN A 81 1.56 7.08 13.39
CA ASN A 81 2.23 6.37 12.30
C ASN A 81 3.75 6.38 12.51
N SER A 82 4.38 5.21 12.68
CA SER A 82 5.83 5.14 12.87
C SER A 82 6.48 3.85 12.35
N GLY A 83 7.81 3.84 12.29
CA GLY A 83 8.63 2.76 11.74
C GLY A 83 8.99 2.98 10.27
N GLY A 84 9.40 1.91 9.57
CA GLY A 84 9.70 2.00 8.14
C GLY A 84 8.44 2.20 7.27
N ILE A 85 8.64 2.53 5.99
CA ILE A 85 7.55 2.85 5.04
C ILE A 85 6.42 1.79 5.01
N GLY A 86 6.73 0.50 5.12
CA GLY A 86 5.71 -0.55 5.17
C GLY A 86 4.77 -0.44 6.39
N ASN A 87 5.29 -0.06 7.55
CA ASN A 87 4.48 0.16 8.75
C ASN A 87 3.67 1.45 8.65
N ILE A 88 4.30 2.55 8.20
CA ILE A 88 3.64 3.85 8.06
C ILE A 88 2.46 3.76 7.09
N ARG A 89 2.62 3.09 5.94
CA ARG A 89 1.51 2.81 5.02
C ARG A 89 0.38 2.05 5.72
N GLY A 90 0.73 0.96 6.42
CA GLY A 90 -0.23 0.16 7.16
C GLY A 90 -1.03 0.95 8.21
N TYR A 91 -0.37 1.82 8.98
CA TYR A 91 -1.03 2.63 10.01
C TYR A 91 -2.05 3.58 9.40
N ILE A 92 -1.64 4.35 8.38
CA ILE A 92 -2.49 5.36 7.76
C ILE A 92 -3.70 4.72 7.09
N LEU A 93 -3.48 3.67 6.28
CA LEU A 93 -4.55 2.99 5.55
C LEU A 93 -5.51 2.26 6.50
N THR A 94 -4.99 1.62 7.56
CA THR A 94 -5.84 0.97 8.56
C THR A 94 -6.71 2.00 9.29
N CYS A 95 -6.12 3.11 9.72
CA CYS A 95 -6.87 4.18 10.39
C CYS A 95 -7.96 4.76 9.48
N LEU A 96 -7.63 5.04 8.22
CA LEU A 96 -8.59 5.53 7.23
C LEU A 96 -9.72 4.52 6.99
N ARG A 97 -9.41 3.23 6.85
CA ARG A 97 -10.43 2.22 6.58
C ARG A 97 -11.40 2.06 7.76
N TYR A 98 -10.90 2.06 8.99
CA TYR A 98 -11.75 2.04 10.18
C TYR A 98 -12.52 3.35 10.38
N ALA A 99 -11.95 4.51 10.02
CA ALA A 99 -12.67 5.79 10.06
C ALA A 99 -13.89 5.75 9.13
N ILE A 100 -13.71 5.23 7.91
CA ILE A 100 -14.82 5.00 6.97
C ILE A 100 -15.82 4.01 7.58
N GLU A 101 -15.38 2.86 8.08
CA GLU A 101 -16.28 1.86 8.70
C GLU A 101 -17.10 2.41 9.88
N ALA A 102 -16.51 3.32 10.66
CA ALA A 102 -17.17 3.98 11.77
C ALA A 102 -18.22 5.02 11.33
N GLY A 103 -18.16 5.48 10.08
CA GLY A 103 -18.97 6.57 9.56
C GLY A 103 -18.38 7.96 9.80
N ALA A 104 -17.07 8.10 9.95
CA ALA A 104 -16.45 9.37 10.32
C ALA A 104 -16.58 10.45 9.23
N THR A 105 -17.26 11.55 9.52
CA THR A 105 -17.34 12.71 8.63
C THR A 105 -16.10 13.61 8.64
N GLY A 106 -15.13 13.31 9.49
CA GLY A 106 -13.87 14.05 9.57
C GLY A 106 -12.63 13.18 9.70
N LEU A 107 -11.53 13.64 9.13
CA LEU A 107 -10.21 13.05 9.26
C LEU A 107 -9.20 14.16 9.56
N VAL A 108 -8.36 14.02 10.57
CA VAL A 108 -7.18 14.87 10.72
C VAL A 108 -6.08 14.32 9.83
N MET A 109 -5.45 15.21 9.04
CA MET A 109 -4.36 14.89 8.13
C MET A 109 -3.32 14.01 8.84
N PRO A 110 -2.97 12.84 8.29
CA PRO A 110 -2.02 11.95 8.96
C PRO A 110 -0.66 12.61 9.13
N GLN A 111 -0.03 12.39 10.29
CA GLN A 111 1.35 12.82 10.58
C GLN A 111 2.24 11.61 10.81
N ILE A 112 3.53 11.75 10.58
CA ILE A 112 4.51 10.67 10.67
C ILE A 112 5.45 10.94 11.83
N ARG A 113 5.63 9.96 12.72
CA ARG A 113 6.68 10.03 13.75
C ARG A 113 8.00 9.56 13.17
N THR A 114 9.05 10.35 13.36
CA THR A 114 10.38 10.03 12.87
C THR A 114 11.09 9.01 13.78
N ARG A 115 12.17 8.45 13.24
CA ARG A 115 13.09 7.55 13.91
C ARG A 115 14.36 8.29 14.32
N SER A 116 14.99 7.86 15.41
CA SER A 116 16.31 8.34 15.80
C SER A 116 17.39 7.93 14.78
N ASP A 117 18.28 8.88 14.48
CA ASP A 117 19.51 8.68 13.70
C ASP A 117 20.56 7.83 14.44
N LYS A 118 20.48 7.77 15.77
CA LYS A 118 21.43 7.05 16.64
C LYS A 118 20.93 5.70 17.12
N ASN A 119 19.62 5.53 17.24
CA ASN A 119 19.00 4.29 17.66
C ASN A 119 17.84 3.92 16.74
N LEU A 120 18.09 3.02 15.79
CA LEU A 120 17.11 2.65 14.76
C LEU A 120 15.83 2.00 15.33
N ALA A 121 15.87 1.47 16.56
CA ALA A 121 14.70 0.92 17.24
C ALA A 121 13.80 2.01 17.88
N ASP A 122 14.32 3.22 18.08
CA ASP A 122 13.54 4.35 18.59
C ASP A 122 12.83 5.06 17.44
N ILE A 123 11.60 4.61 17.18
CA ILE A 123 10.71 5.07 16.11
C ILE A 123 9.69 6.11 16.60
N MET A 124 9.87 6.62 17.81
CA MET A 124 8.89 7.45 18.51
C MET A 124 9.46 8.83 18.78
N GLN A 125 10.02 9.47 17.75
CA GLN A 125 10.56 10.83 17.82
C GLN A 125 9.47 11.87 17.48
N GLU A 126 9.90 13.02 16.97
CA GLU A 126 9.08 14.15 16.57
C GLU A 126 8.07 13.80 15.46
N TYR A 127 7.00 14.59 15.38
CA TYR A 127 6.05 14.53 14.28
C TYR A 127 6.58 15.31 13.09
N ARG A 128 6.38 14.75 11.90
CA ARG A 128 6.52 15.39 10.60
C ARG A 128 5.18 15.33 9.87
N ASP A 129 4.99 16.29 9.00
CA ASP A 129 3.76 16.36 8.20
C ASP A 129 3.71 15.23 7.18
N PHE A 130 2.53 15.03 6.59
CA PHE A 130 2.27 13.97 5.61
C PHE A 130 3.25 13.98 4.42
N ASP A 131 3.67 15.19 4.03
CA ASP A 131 4.61 15.45 2.94
C ASP A 131 6.05 15.01 3.22
N TYR A 132 6.33 14.53 4.44
CA TYR A 132 7.59 13.87 4.76
C TYR A 132 7.83 12.65 3.84
N PHE A 133 6.77 11.88 3.54
CA PHE A 133 6.82 10.72 2.64
C PHE A 133 5.93 10.85 1.41
N PHE A 134 4.75 11.45 1.54
CA PHE A 134 3.66 11.28 0.59
C PHE A 134 3.23 12.59 -0.07
N ASP A 135 2.60 12.50 -1.23
CA ASP A 135 2.00 13.64 -1.90
C ASP A 135 0.66 14.01 -1.20
N ALA A 136 0.67 15.10 -0.45
CA ALA A 136 -0.48 15.58 0.31
C ALA A 136 -1.67 15.98 -0.57
N ASP A 137 -1.41 16.58 -1.73
CA ASP A 137 -2.46 17.03 -2.65
C ASP A 137 -3.11 15.84 -3.35
N HIS A 138 -2.31 14.84 -3.74
CA HIS A 138 -2.81 13.56 -4.26
C HIS A 138 -3.71 12.86 -3.24
N PHE A 139 -3.29 12.79 -1.96
CA PHE A 139 -4.09 12.19 -0.91
C PHE A 139 -5.41 12.94 -0.69
N ARG A 140 -5.36 14.28 -0.55
CA ARG A 140 -6.55 15.12 -0.34
C ARG A 140 -7.52 15.01 -1.50
N THR A 141 -7.02 15.10 -2.74
CA THR A 141 -7.85 15.02 -3.95
C THR A 141 -8.44 13.62 -4.10
N GLY A 142 -7.62 12.58 -3.93
CA GLY A 142 -8.04 11.19 -4.03
C GLY A 142 -9.12 10.83 -3.02
N LEU A 143 -8.98 11.28 -1.76
CA LEU A 143 -9.97 11.03 -0.72
C LEU A 143 -11.24 11.88 -0.91
N THR A 144 -11.13 13.20 -1.06
CA THR A 144 -12.32 14.09 -1.09
C THR A 144 -13.15 13.93 -2.37
N THR A 145 -12.52 13.56 -3.50
CA THR A 145 -13.23 13.28 -4.75
C THR A 145 -14.06 11.99 -4.66
N ASN A 146 -13.52 10.97 -3.99
CA ASN A 146 -14.14 9.63 -3.97
C ASN A 146 -14.92 9.37 -2.67
N CYS A 147 -14.71 10.14 -1.61
CA CYS A 147 -15.39 10.02 -0.34
C CYS A 147 -15.78 11.41 0.21
N PRO A 148 -16.67 12.15 -0.50
CA PRO A 148 -16.91 13.57 -0.26
C PRO A 148 -17.59 13.88 1.09
N ARG A 149 -18.05 12.87 1.82
CA ARG A 149 -18.59 13.02 3.19
C ARG A 149 -17.49 13.27 4.22
N ILE A 150 -16.23 13.00 3.90
CA ILE A 150 -15.09 13.20 4.80
C ILE A 150 -14.46 14.57 4.55
N THR A 151 -14.45 15.39 5.60
CA THR A 151 -13.67 16.63 5.64
C THR A 151 -12.28 16.36 6.20
N ILE A 152 -11.23 16.82 5.52
CA ILE A 152 -9.85 16.69 5.99
C ILE A 152 -9.45 17.98 6.73
N TYR A 153 -9.13 17.84 8.02
CA TYR A 153 -8.63 18.91 8.88
C TYR A 153 -7.11 18.86 8.95
N ASP A 154 -6.45 20.02 8.94
CA ASP A 154 -4.98 20.06 9.01
C ASP A 154 -4.42 19.61 10.36
N ASN A 155 -5.17 19.81 11.43
CA ASN A 155 -4.85 19.40 12.79
C ASN A 155 -6.12 19.39 13.65
N THR A 156 -6.00 18.93 14.90
CA THR A 156 -7.15 18.87 15.84
C THR A 156 -7.74 20.24 16.18
N TRP A 157 -6.96 21.33 16.10
CA TRP A 157 -7.45 22.68 16.39
C TRP A 157 -8.38 23.23 15.32
N ALA A 158 -8.27 22.71 14.09
CA ALA A 158 -9.13 23.07 12.97
C ALA A 158 -10.52 22.43 13.03
N ILE A 159 -10.74 21.47 13.94
CA ILE A 159 -12.04 20.83 14.13
C ILE A 159 -13.00 21.83 14.80
N PRO A 160 -14.14 22.19 14.16
CA PRO A 160 -15.13 23.09 14.75
C PRO A 160 -15.67 22.54 16.06
N ASN A 161 -15.86 23.39 17.07
CA ASN A 161 -16.41 23.01 18.38
C ASN A 161 -15.58 21.98 19.19
N PHE A 162 -14.37 21.63 18.73
CA PHE A 162 -13.41 20.84 19.49
C PHE A 162 -12.24 21.75 19.93
N LYS A 163 -12.32 22.25 21.17
CA LYS A 163 -11.33 23.18 21.75
C LYS A 163 -10.87 22.69 23.11
N GLU A 164 -9.73 23.20 23.58
CA GLU A 164 -9.24 22.93 24.94
C GLU A 164 -10.37 23.05 25.99
N PRO A 165 -10.45 22.14 26.97
CA PRO A 165 -9.48 21.09 27.31
C PRO A 165 -9.74 19.72 26.63
N HIS A 166 -10.58 19.64 25.59
CA HIS A 166 -10.95 18.36 24.97
C HIS A 166 -9.75 17.64 24.35
N GLN A 167 -9.69 16.32 24.54
CA GLN A 167 -8.64 15.45 24.01
C GLN A 167 -9.27 14.31 23.20
N PRO A 168 -8.61 13.81 22.13
CA PRO A 168 -9.11 12.68 21.38
C PRO A 168 -9.26 11.43 22.26
N GLU A 169 -10.40 10.76 22.14
CA GLU A 169 -10.63 9.48 22.81
C GLU A 169 -9.83 8.38 22.14
N ARG A 170 -9.04 7.65 22.94
CA ARG A 170 -8.14 6.63 22.42
C ARG A 170 -8.85 5.29 22.32
N ILE A 171 -8.72 4.62 21.17
CA ILE A 171 -9.32 3.33 20.91
C ILE A 171 -8.32 2.32 20.36
N THR A 172 -8.53 1.04 20.65
CA THR A 172 -7.92 -0.09 19.93
C THR A 172 -9.04 -0.91 19.27
N PRO A 173 -9.33 -0.70 17.97
CA PRO A 173 -10.51 -1.26 17.29
C PRO A 173 -10.75 -2.74 17.55
N ARG A 174 -9.70 -3.55 17.41
CA ARG A 174 -9.79 -5.00 17.58
C ARG A 174 -10.09 -5.42 19.03
N SER A 175 -9.52 -4.74 20.02
CA SER A 175 -9.67 -5.11 21.44
C SER A 175 -11.01 -4.69 22.01
N GLU A 176 -11.53 -3.55 21.56
CA GLU A 176 -12.73 -2.92 22.13
C GLU A 176 -14.01 -3.27 21.35
N PHE A 177 -13.91 -3.41 20.03
CA PHE A 177 -15.07 -3.56 19.15
C PHE A 177 -14.99 -4.81 18.25
N GLY A 178 -13.79 -5.37 18.09
CA GLY A 178 -13.59 -6.61 17.35
C GLY A 178 -14.06 -7.86 18.12
N LEU A 179 -14.11 -8.99 17.41
CA LEU A 179 -14.13 -10.30 18.05
C LEU A 179 -12.77 -10.95 17.83
N ARG A 180 -12.00 -11.10 18.90
CA ARG A 180 -10.79 -11.91 18.90
C ARG A 180 -11.21 -13.38 18.91
N GLY A 181 -11.48 -13.91 17.72
CA GLY A 181 -11.91 -15.31 17.55
C GLY A 181 -10.79 -16.34 17.74
N GLY A 182 -9.52 -15.91 17.81
CA GLY A 182 -8.37 -16.79 17.98
C GLY A 182 -7.57 -16.56 19.27
N CYS A 183 -6.71 -17.52 19.57
CA CYS A 183 -5.92 -17.54 20.81
C CYS A 183 -4.65 -16.66 20.74
N ASP A 184 -4.23 -16.18 19.56
CA ASP A 184 -3.01 -15.37 19.40
C ASP A 184 -3.31 -13.87 19.52
N GLN A 185 -2.41 -13.08 20.09
CA GLN A 185 -2.64 -11.65 20.27
C GLN A 185 -2.52 -10.87 18.96
N ARG A 186 -1.87 -11.48 17.95
CA ARG A 186 -1.71 -10.96 16.59
C ARG A 186 -2.92 -11.26 15.69
N ASP A 187 -3.93 -11.95 16.21
CA ASP A 187 -5.17 -12.22 15.49
C ASP A 187 -5.77 -10.97 14.85
N LEU A 188 -6.09 -11.05 13.55
CA LEU A 188 -6.79 -9.98 12.84
C LEU A 188 -8.18 -9.75 13.44
N ASN A 189 -8.75 -8.57 13.22
CA ASN A 189 -10.13 -8.32 13.55
C ASN A 189 -11.05 -9.05 12.56
N ARG A 190 -11.45 -10.30 12.87
CA ARG A 190 -12.17 -11.17 11.91
C ARG A 190 -13.59 -10.71 11.55
N HIS A 191 -14.16 -9.81 12.35
CA HIS A 191 -15.53 -9.31 12.23
C HIS A 191 -15.56 -7.78 12.11
N THR A 192 -14.79 -7.24 11.16
CA THR A 192 -14.80 -5.79 10.88
C THR A 192 -16.16 -5.26 10.45
N ASP A 193 -17.05 -6.10 9.91
CA ASP A 193 -18.45 -5.78 9.61
C ASP A 193 -19.28 -5.45 10.87
N LEU A 194 -18.86 -5.93 12.04
CA LEU A 194 -19.49 -5.59 13.31
C LEU A 194 -18.85 -4.37 13.98
N PHE A 195 -17.70 -3.90 13.49
CA PHE A 195 -17.00 -2.77 14.09
C PHE A 195 -17.85 -1.51 14.06
N GLY A 196 -18.37 -1.11 12.90
CA GLY A 196 -19.16 0.12 12.74
C GLY A 196 -20.35 0.19 13.70
N PRO A 197 -21.27 -0.81 13.68
CA PRO A 197 -22.40 -0.85 14.60
C PRO A 197 -22.01 -0.85 16.08
N ARG A 198 -20.97 -1.61 16.47
CA ARG A 198 -20.51 -1.66 17.87
C ARG A 198 -19.87 -0.35 18.32
N PHE A 199 -19.12 0.29 17.42
CA PHE A 199 -18.49 1.57 17.68
C PHE A 199 -19.54 2.67 17.86
N ARG A 200 -20.55 2.74 16.98
CA ARG A 200 -21.68 3.69 17.13
C ARG A 200 -22.50 3.43 18.40
N GLN A 201 -22.75 2.15 18.73
CA GLN A 201 -23.39 1.78 19.99
C GLN A 201 -22.56 2.27 21.20
N TRP A 202 -21.24 2.05 21.18
CA TRP A 202 -20.33 2.54 22.21
C TRP A 202 -20.34 4.06 22.34
N LEU A 203 -20.38 4.81 21.22
CA LEU A 203 -20.52 6.27 21.25
C LEU A 203 -21.81 6.69 21.97
N SER A 204 -22.94 6.06 21.64
CA SER A 204 -24.25 6.30 22.28
C SER A 204 -24.22 5.94 23.78
N ASP A 205 -23.67 4.79 24.14
CA ASP A 205 -23.63 4.33 25.53
C ASP A 205 -22.73 5.21 26.39
N LYS A 206 -21.59 5.66 25.85
CA LYS A 206 -20.75 6.67 26.48
C LYS A 206 -21.49 7.99 26.66
N ALA A 207 -22.21 8.45 25.65
CA ALA A 207 -22.97 9.69 25.76
C ALA A 207 -24.02 9.61 26.89
N LYS A 208 -24.74 8.50 26.98
CA LYS A 208 -25.69 8.26 28.08
C LYS A 208 -25.01 8.13 29.45
N GLN A 209 -23.89 7.42 29.53
CA GLN A 209 -23.17 7.17 30.78
C GLN A 209 -22.65 8.47 31.41
N PHE A 210 -22.21 9.42 30.60
CA PHE A 210 -21.56 10.65 31.03
C PHE A 210 -22.40 11.91 30.79
N ASP A 211 -23.68 11.76 30.44
CA ASP A 211 -24.60 12.86 30.10
C ASP A 211 -24.01 13.82 29.05
N LEU A 212 -23.34 13.25 28.04
CA LEU A 212 -22.76 14.01 26.93
C LEU A 212 -23.81 14.21 25.83
N PRO A 213 -23.77 15.33 25.11
CA PRO A 213 -24.60 15.51 23.92
C PRO A 213 -24.33 14.41 22.88
N PRO A 214 -25.35 14.02 22.08
CA PRO A 214 -25.14 13.13 20.95
C PRO A 214 -24.08 13.68 19.97
N THR A 215 -23.32 12.78 19.36
CA THR A 215 -22.35 13.12 18.32
C THR A 215 -23.04 13.93 17.22
N SER A 216 -22.48 15.09 16.90
CA SER A 216 -23.01 16.00 15.89
C SER A 216 -21.94 17.00 15.48
N LEU A 217 -22.16 17.77 14.41
CA LEU A 217 -21.23 18.84 14.02
C LEU A 217 -21.04 19.92 15.10
N SER A 218 -22.06 20.15 15.94
CA SER A 218 -21.97 21.05 17.11
C SER A 218 -21.27 20.42 18.31
N HIS A 219 -21.26 19.09 18.40
CA HIS A 219 -20.67 18.32 19.49
C HIS A 219 -19.82 17.17 18.91
N PRO A 220 -18.68 17.49 18.28
CA PRO A 220 -17.88 16.51 17.59
C PRO A 220 -17.29 15.49 18.58
N ARG A 221 -17.17 14.24 18.14
CA ARG A 221 -16.44 13.19 18.85
C ARG A 221 -15.16 12.92 18.08
N VAL A 222 -14.02 13.20 18.72
CA VAL A 222 -12.71 13.03 18.11
C VAL A 222 -12.05 11.79 18.69
N VAL A 223 -11.67 10.85 17.82
CA VAL A 223 -11.05 9.59 18.23
C VAL A 223 -9.67 9.42 17.63
N ARG A 224 -8.77 8.80 18.39
CA ARG A 224 -7.39 8.51 17.96
C ARG A 224 -7.10 7.03 18.18
N MET A 225 -6.56 6.34 17.19
CA MET A 225 -6.15 4.95 17.37
C MET A 225 -4.89 4.85 18.23
N ASN A 226 -4.83 3.83 19.08
CA ASN A 226 -3.60 3.46 19.76
C ASN A 226 -2.54 2.98 18.76
N TRP A 227 -1.27 3.08 19.16
CA TRP A 227 -0.16 2.53 18.38
C TRP A 227 -0.23 0.99 18.35
N GLY A 228 0.23 0.36 17.27
CA GLY A 228 0.20 -1.09 17.06
C GLY A 228 -0.98 -1.64 16.25
N VAL A 229 -1.77 -0.78 15.59
CA VAL A 229 -2.98 -1.19 14.83
C VAL A 229 -2.76 -1.50 13.34
N GLN A 230 -1.56 -1.26 12.80
CA GLN A 230 -1.25 -1.22 11.37
C GLN A 230 -1.44 -2.51 10.57
N LEU A 231 -1.67 -3.64 11.24
CA LEU A 231 -1.84 -4.97 10.64
C LEU A 231 -3.09 -5.67 11.21
N GLU A 232 -4.09 -4.92 11.67
CA GLU A 232 -5.27 -5.50 12.32
C GLU A 232 -6.46 -5.69 11.38
N TYR A 233 -6.47 -5.02 10.21
CA TYR A 233 -7.61 -5.01 9.30
C TYR A 233 -7.50 -6.10 8.22
N PRO A 234 -8.44 -7.05 8.12
CA PRO A 234 -8.44 -8.09 7.10
C PRO A 234 -8.85 -7.56 5.72
N VAL A 235 -7.87 -7.22 4.87
CA VAL A 235 -8.11 -6.49 3.60
C VAL A 235 -8.94 -7.28 2.60
N TYR A 236 -8.93 -8.61 2.65
CA TYR A 236 -9.74 -9.46 1.77
C TYR A 236 -11.26 -9.16 1.86
N ARG A 237 -11.72 -8.55 2.96
CA ARG A 237 -13.12 -8.14 3.14
C ARG A 237 -13.53 -7.00 2.22
N ASP A 238 -12.60 -6.16 1.79
CA ASP A 238 -12.91 -5.00 0.96
C ASP A 238 -13.16 -5.39 -0.52
N GLY A 239 -12.79 -6.62 -0.90
CA GLY A 239 -12.83 -7.10 -2.28
C GLY A 239 -11.56 -6.73 -3.07
N PRO A 240 -11.24 -7.48 -4.14
CA PRO A 240 -9.97 -7.35 -4.86
C PRO A 240 -9.74 -5.94 -5.42
N GLU A 241 -10.79 -5.25 -5.85
CA GLU A 241 -10.67 -3.93 -6.46
C GLU A 241 -10.26 -2.86 -5.44
N VAL A 242 -10.78 -2.93 -4.21
CA VAL A 242 -10.36 -2.01 -3.14
C VAL A 242 -8.96 -2.37 -2.66
N VAL A 243 -8.67 -3.67 -2.49
CA VAL A 243 -7.32 -4.13 -2.10
C VAL A 243 -6.28 -3.60 -3.07
N ALA A 244 -6.50 -3.74 -4.38
CA ALA A 244 -5.55 -3.34 -5.42
C ALA A 244 -5.35 -1.83 -5.57
N THR A 245 -6.29 -0.98 -5.10
CA THR A 245 -6.24 0.46 -5.38
C THR A 245 -6.12 1.35 -4.16
N PHE A 246 -6.58 0.91 -2.98
CA PHE A 246 -6.65 1.75 -1.78
C PHE A 246 -5.28 2.26 -1.33
N GLY A 247 -4.24 1.42 -1.42
CA GLY A 247 -2.84 1.81 -1.15
C GLY A 247 -2.30 2.89 -2.10
N GLY A 248 -2.96 3.11 -3.24
CA GLY A 248 -2.66 4.18 -4.19
C GLY A 248 -3.01 5.59 -3.70
N LEU A 249 -3.74 5.73 -2.59
CA LEU A 249 -3.92 7.02 -1.90
C LEU A 249 -2.58 7.57 -1.36
N LEU A 250 -1.64 6.68 -1.04
CA LEU A 250 -0.34 7.02 -0.46
C LEU A 250 0.74 7.04 -1.53
N ARG A 251 0.60 7.95 -2.50
CA ARG A 251 1.64 8.24 -3.50
C ARG A 251 2.82 8.94 -2.82
N PHE A 252 4.04 8.58 -3.16
CA PHE A 252 5.22 9.28 -2.64
C PHE A 252 5.30 10.72 -3.16
N ARG A 253 5.93 11.60 -2.37
CA ARG A 253 6.22 12.98 -2.80
C ARG A 253 7.02 13.00 -4.12
N LYS A 254 6.75 14.01 -4.95
CA LYS A 254 7.18 14.06 -6.36
C LYS A 254 8.69 14.05 -6.56
N ASP A 255 9.44 14.78 -5.75
CA ASP A 255 10.91 14.82 -5.76
C ASP A 255 11.54 13.45 -5.46
N ILE A 256 10.95 12.67 -4.55
CA ILE A 256 11.38 11.29 -4.27
C ILE A 256 11.12 10.38 -5.47
N LEU A 257 9.98 10.52 -6.14
CA LEU A 257 9.68 9.78 -7.37
C LEU A 257 10.66 10.14 -8.49
N GLU A 258 10.96 11.41 -8.68
CA GLU A 258 11.92 11.87 -9.69
C GLU A 258 13.35 11.38 -9.40
N LEU A 259 13.82 11.49 -8.16
CA LEU A 259 15.13 10.99 -7.75
C LEU A 259 15.22 9.46 -7.86
N GLY A 260 14.15 8.75 -7.49
CA GLY A 260 14.06 7.30 -7.65
C GLY A 260 14.10 6.87 -9.11
N LYS A 261 13.43 7.57 -10.03
CA LYS A 261 13.51 7.30 -11.47
C LYS A 261 14.93 7.46 -12.02
N ARG A 262 15.63 8.54 -11.65
CA ARG A 262 17.03 8.74 -12.05
C ARG A 262 17.95 7.67 -11.47
N THR A 263 17.68 7.22 -10.25
CA THR A 263 18.40 6.08 -9.64
C THR A 263 18.12 4.77 -10.40
N VAL A 264 16.90 4.56 -10.87
CA VAL A 264 16.55 3.42 -11.75
C VAL A 264 17.29 3.52 -13.08
N GLU A 265 17.32 4.68 -13.72
CA GLU A 265 18.08 4.90 -14.97
C GLU A 265 19.56 4.57 -14.78
N ALA A 266 20.19 5.10 -13.72
CA ALA A 266 21.57 4.75 -13.37
C ALA A 266 21.76 3.24 -13.17
N MET A 267 20.79 2.57 -12.53
CA MET A 267 20.83 1.11 -12.33
C MET A 267 20.70 0.34 -13.64
N ARG A 268 19.90 0.83 -14.60
CA ARG A 268 19.79 0.25 -15.96
C ARG A 268 21.10 0.40 -16.73
N ASP A 269 21.78 1.54 -16.60
CA ASP A 269 23.09 1.75 -17.21
C ASP A 269 24.15 0.83 -16.60
N PHE A 270 24.19 0.74 -15.26
CA PHE A 270 25.05 -0.22 -14.56
C PHE A 270 24.82 -1.65 -15.04
N ALA A 271 23.55 -2.08 -15.10
CA ALA A 271 23.18 -3.42 -15.54
C ALA A 271 23.49 -3.70 -17.01
N SER A 272 23.54 -2.67 -17.87
CA SER A 272 23.92 -2.83 -19.28
C SER A 272 25.38 -3.19 -19.47
N THR A 273 26.23 -2.94 -18.46
CA THR A 273 27.66 -3.27 -18.51
C THR A 273 28.00 -4.66 -17.96
N ALA A 274 27.08 -5.28 -17.23
CA ALA A 274 27.32 -6.54 -16.51
C ALA A 274 27.36 -7.80 -17.41
N GLY A 275 27.01 -7.69 -18.70
CA GLY A 275 26.93 -8.84 -19.62
C GLY A 275 25.91 -9.90 -19.20
N GLY A 276 25.96 -11.09 -19.81
CA GLY A 276 25.13 -12.24 -19.41
C GLY A 276 24.21 -12.79 -20.50
N THR A 277 23.36 -13.75 -20.11
CA THR A 277 22.42 -14.45 -20.99
C THR A 277 21.05 -13.78 -21.07
N ILE A 278 20.74 -12.89 -20.11
CA ILE A 278 19.53 -12.06 -20.13
C ILE A 278 19.76 -10.77 -20.93
N PRO A 279 18.70 -10.13 -21.45
CA PRO A 279 18.84 -8.85 -22.14
C PRO A 279 19.58 -7.80 -21.29
N ALA A 280 20.41 -6.99 -21.96
CA ALA A 280 21.17 -5.91 -21.32
C ALA A 280 20.24 -4.92 -20.57
N GLY A 281 20.75 -4.38 -19.46
CA GLY A 281 20.02 -3.42 -18.63
C GLY A 281 19.04 -4.06 -17.65
N ARG A 282 18.90 -5.39 -17.65
CA ARG A 282 18.06 -6.11 -16.68
C ARG A 282 18.80 -6.37 -15.36
N PHE A 283 18.12 -6.15 -14.24
CA PHE A 283 18.71 -6.34 -12.91
C PHE A 283 17.74 -6.98 -11.93
N VAL A 284 18.30 -7.66 -10.93
CA VAL A 284 17.55 -8.18 -9.78
C VAL A 284 17.67 -7.23 -8.60
N GLY A 285 16.57 -6.97 -7.91
CA GLY A 285 16.56 -6.21 -6.66
C GLY A 285 16.66 -7.13 -5.45
N PHE A 286 17.56 -6.81 -4.52
CA PHE A 286 17.70 -7.50 -3.24
C PHE A 286 17.30 -6.56 -2.10
N HIS A 287 16.46 -7.03 -1.19
CA HIS A 287 16.24 -6.37 0.10
C HIS A 287 16.83 -7.22 1.23
N LEU A 288 17.99 -6.80 1.74
CA LEU A 288 18.70 -7.45 2.83
C LEU A 288 18.37 -6.74 4.15
N ARG A 289 17.58 -7.41 5.00
CA ARG A 289 17.10 -6.87 6.28
C ARG A 289 17.86 -7.53 7.42
N THR A 290 18.90 -6.88 7.90
CA THR A 290 19.85 -7.38 8.90
C THR A 290 20.43 -6.26 9.79
N GLU A 291 19.75 -5.13 9.83
CA GLU A 291 20.09 -4.01 10.70
C GLU A 291 19.91 -4.39 12.18
N SER A 292 20.50 -3.60 13.07
CA SER A 292 20.55 -3.89 14.51
C SER A 292 19.17 -3.96 15.19
N ASP A 293 18.13 -3.42 14.57
CA ASP A 293 16.75 -3.46 15.03
C ASP A 293 15.94 -4.67 14.48
N ALA A 294 16.54 -5.51 13.63
CA ALA A 294 15.92 -6.74 13.15
C ALA A 294 15.79 -7.78 14.28
N LEU A 295 14.69 -8.54 14.29
CA LEU A 295 14.46 -9.53 15.34
C LEU A 295 15.38 -10.74 15.15
N ALA A 296 15.95 -11.26 16.23
CA ALA A 296 16.88 -12.39 16.20
C ALA A 296 16.31 -13.69 15.58
N ALA A 297 14.98 -13.85 15.57
CA ALA A 297 14.30 -14.98 14.96
C ALA A 297 14.14 -14.87 13.43
N TRP A 298 14.44 -13.71 12.84
CA TRP A 298 14.34 -13.49 11.40
C TRP A 298 15.47 -14.21 10.66
N PRO A 299 15.30 -14.50 9.35
CA PRO A 299 16.37 -15.09 8.55
C PRO A 299 17.68 -14.30 8.67
N SER A 300 18.78 -14.99 8.97
CA SER A 300 20.09 -14.37 9.12
C SER A 300 20.66 -13.85 7.80
N PHE A 301 21.76 -13.09 7.87
CA PHE A 301 22.57 -12.72 6.70
C PHE A 301 22.88 -13.93 5.81
N GLU A 302 23.32 -15.04 6.40
CA GLU A 302 23.66 -16.25 5.66
C GLU A 302 22.46 -16.87 4.94
N ASN A 303 21.30 -16.92 5.61
CA ASN A 303 20.08 -17.46 5.03
C ASN A 303 19.60 -16.58 3.86
N GLN A 304 19.57 -15.26 4.04
CA GLN A 304 19.12 -14.32 3.01
C GLN A 304 20.08 -14.31 1.81
N THR A 305 21.38 -14.11 2.05
CA THR A 305 22.40 -13.98 1.00
C THR A 305 22.50 -15.24 0.16
N THR A 306 22.57 -16.42 0.80
CA THR A 306 22.67 -17.69 0.07
C THR A 306 21.45 -17.90 -0.83
N ALA A 307 20.24 -17.66 -0.30
CA ALA A 307 19.01 -17.82 -1.07
C ALA A 307 18.91 -16.82 -2.22
N TYR A 308 19.22 -15.54 -1.98
CA TYR A 308 19.13 -14.49 -3.00
C TYR A 308 20.09 -14.73 -4.16
N LEU A 309 21.34 -15.04 -3.87
CA LEU A 309 22.36 -15.23 -4.90
C LEU A 309 22.13 -16.52 -5.69
N SER A 310 21.72 -17.60 -5.03
CA SER A 310 21.34 -18.84 -5.70
C SER A 310 20.18 -18.63 -6.70
N GLU A 311 19.11 -17.96 -6.27
CA GLU A 311 17.96 -17.65 -7.12
C GLU A 311 18.31 -16.71 -8.28
N ALA A 312 19.09 -15.65 -8.01
CA ALA A 312 19.53 -14.73 -9.04
C ALA A 312 20.41 -15.42 -10.10
N ALA A 313 21.37 -16.24 -9.67
CA ALA A 313 22.25 -17.00 -10.55
C ALA A 313 21.48 -18.03 -11.38
N ALA A 314 20.54 -18.76 -10.78
CA ALA A 314 19.70 -19.73 -11.47
C ALA A 314 18.84 -19.08 -12.58
N ARG A 315 18.49 -17.80 -12.42
CA ARG A 315 17.75 -16.99 -13.40
C ARG A 315 18.65 -16.27 -14.41
N GLY A 316 19.97 -16.37 -14.27
CA GLY A 316 20.95 -15.77 -15.18
C GLY A 316 21.16 -14.27 -14.97
N PHE A 317 20.78 -13.71 -13.81
CA PHE A 317 21.08 -12.30 -13.51
C PHE A 317 22.57 -12.09 -13.28
N LYS A 318 23.09 -11.00 -13.86
CA LYS A 318 24.50 -10.56 -13.72
C LYS A 318 24.66 -9.19 -13.06
N ALA A 319 23.57 -8.45 -12.91
CA ALA A 319 23.54 -7.18 -12.20
C ALA A 319 22.46 -7.19 -11.12
N ALA A 320 22.75 -6.61 -9.96
CA ALA A 320 21.79 -6.47 -8.89
C ALA A 320 21.89 -5.14 -8.14
N TYR A 321 20.74 -4.68 -7.67
CA TYR A 321 20.61 -3.56 -6.74
C TYR A 321 20.40 -4.09 -5.33
N LEU A 322 21.20 -3.65 -4.36
CA LEU A 322 21.09 -4.05 -2.96
C LEU A 322 20.53 -2.91 -2.10
N ALA A 323 19.31 -3.09 -1.61
CA ALA A 323 18.70 -2.28 -0.57
C ALA A 323 19.02 -2.86 0.81
N THR A 324 19.72 -2.09 1.63
CA THR A 324 20.01 -2.42 3.03
C THR A 324 20.46 -1.18 3.81
N GLY A 325 20.17 -1.15 5.10
CA GLY A 325 20.71 -0.21 6.06
C GLY A 325 21.98 -0.68 6.77
N ASN A 326 22.47 -1.90 6.50
CA ASN A 326 23.67 -2.46 7.15
C ASN A 326 24.87 -2.45 6.20
N GLY A 327 25.68 -1.39 6.26
CA GLY A 327 26.84 -1.21 5.36
C GLY A 327 27.92 -2.30 5.49
N THR A 328 28.13 -2.84 6.69
CA THR A 328 29.12 -3.92 6.92
C THR A 328 28.72 -5.20 6.22
N GLU A 329 27.44 -5.56 6.30
CA GLU A 329 26.92 -6.74 5.62
C GLU A 329 26.70 -6.51 4.13
N ALA A 330 26.43 -5.27 3.70
CA ALA A 330 26.42 -4.91 2.29
C ALA A 330 27.76 -5.25 1.62
N ALA A 331 28.89 -4.84 2.22
CA ALA A 331 30.22 -5.13 1.68
C ALA A 331 30.49 -6.65 1.56
N LYS A 332 30.06 -7.43 2.56
CA LYS A 332 30.15 -8.90 2.52
C LYS A 332 29.29 -9.49 1.41
N PHE A 333 28.06 -8.99 1.27
CA PHE A 333 27.13 -9.44 0.24
C PHE A 333 27.70 -9.21 -1.17
N VAL A 334 28.23 -8.00 -1.43
CA VAL A 334 28.81 -7.62 -2.72
C VAL A 334 30.00 -8.52 -3.07
N GLU A 335 30.93 -8.76 -2.13
CA GLU A 335 32.08 -9.62 -2.40
C GLU A 335 31.66 -11.07 -2.65
N ARG A 336 30.67 -11.57 -1.91
CA ARG A 336 30.15 -12.93 -2.09
C ARG A 336 29.45 -13.10 -3.44
N ALA A 337 28.62 -12.14 -3.82
CA ALA A 337 27.94 -12.13 -5.12
C ALA A 337 28.92 -12.17 -6.29
N ARG A 338 30.00 -11.39 -6.19
CA ARG A 338 31.06 -11.33 -7.19
C ARG A 338 31.87 -12.63 -7.25
N SER A 339 32.32 -13.15 -6.11
CA SER A 339 33.24 -14.29 -6.04
C SER A 339 32.56 -15.65 -6.27
N GLU A 340 31.33 -15.84 -5.81
CA GLU A 340 30.65 -17.14 -5.88
C GLU A 340 29.73 -17.28 -7.11
N HIS A 341 29.18 -16.17 -7.61
CA HIS A 341 28.13 -16.20 -8.63
C HIS A 341 28.40 -15.30 -9.84
N ASP A 342 29.49 -14.51 -9.82
CA ASP A 342 29.81 -13.55 -10.88
C ASP A 342 28.61 -12.61 -11.14
N ILE A 343 28.08 -12.03 -10.06
CA ILE A 343 26.99 -11.04 -10.08
C ILE A 343 27.55 -9.71 -9.58
N ALA A 344 27.48 -8.68 -10.42
CA ALA A 344 27.82 -7.31 -10.06
C ALA A 344 26.69 -6.72 -9.21
N VAL A 345 26.98 -6.42 -7.94
CA VAL A 345 26.00 -5.85 -7.00
C VAL A 345 26.42 -4.43 -6.66
N THR A 346 25.45 -3.52 -6.58
CA THR A 346 25.68 -2.13 -6.15
C THR A 346 24.59 -1.67 -5.20
N THR A 347 24.94 -0.73 -4.31
CA THR A 347 23.99 0.01 -3.47
C THR A 347 23.68 1.38 -4.08
N LYS A 348 22.61 2.06 -3.65
CA LYS A 348 22.33 3.45 -4.11
C LYS A 348 23.52 4.41 -3.96
N GLN A 349 24.27 4.30 -2.86
CA GLN A 349 25.38 5.20 -2.60
C GLN A 349 26.53 4.97 -3.59
N GLU A 350 26.86 3.70 -3.85
CA GLU A 350 27.91 3.34 -4.82
C GLU A 350 27.50 3.65 -6.25
N LEU A 351 26.25 3.32 -6.60
CA LEU A 351 25.68 3.53 -7.92
C LEU A 351 25.72 5.00 -8.33
N LEU A 352 25.40 5.89 -7.38
CA LEU A 352 25.30 7.33 -7.64
C LEU A 352 26.63 8.10 -7.45
N ASN A 353 27.75 7.43 -7.18
CA ASN A 353 29.05 8.10 -7.11
C ASN A 353 29.42 8.88 -8.38
N GLY A 354 28.94 8.42 -9.55
CA GLY A 354 29.09 9.14 -10.83
C GLY A 354 28.07 10.26 -11.07
N TYR A 355 27.09 10.42 -10.18
CA TYR A 355 25.92 11.29 -10.32
C TYR A 355 25.86 12.27 -9.15
N GLY A 356 26.82 13.21 -9.09
CA GLY A 356 27.09 14.03 -7.89
C GLY A 356 25.89 14.81 -7.33
N GLU A 357 25.02 15.33 -8.19
CA GLU A 357 23.79 16.02 -7.76
C GLU A 357 22.79 15.04 -7.12
N ASP A 358 22.55 13.89 -7.73
CA ASP A 358 21.62 12.88 -7.23
C ASP A 358 22.13 12.22 -5.95
N LEU A 359 23.44 11.96 -5.85
CA LEU A 359 24.07 11.46 -4.63
C LEU A 359 23.88 12.46 -3.47
N SER A 360 24.12 13.74 -3.72
CA SER A 360 23.94 14.80 -2.72
C SER A 360 22.47 14.90 -2.29
N ALA A 361 21.53 14.76 -3.23
CA ALA A 361 20.11 14.75 -2.93
C ALA A 361 19.71 13.56 -2.04
N ILE A 362 20.18 12.33 -2.34
CA ILE A 362 19.92 11.17 -1.49
C ILE A 362 20.54 11.33 -0.10
N GLN A 363 21.75 11.87 -0.01
CA GLN A 363 22.45 12.06 1.28
C GLN A 363 21.79 13.12 2.16
N ALA A 364 21.07 14.07 1.57
CA ALA A 364 20.26 15.04 2.31
C ALA A 364 18.96 14.45 2.89
N LEU A 365 18.52 13.29 2.41
CA LEU A 365 17.34 12.58 2.93
C LEU A 365 17.66 11.88 4.25
N THR A 366 16.65 11.79 5.11
CA THR A 366 16.73 10.97 6.33
C THR A 366 16.84 9.48 5.99
N TRP A 367 17.26 8.67 6.98
CA TRP A 367 17.38 7.22 6.81
C TRP A 367 16.09 6.58 6.27
N ASP A 368 14.91 6.92 6.84
CA ASP A 368 13.65 6.35 6.37
C ASP A 368 13.22 6.90 4.99
N GLN A 369 13.56 8.16 4.67
CA GLN A 369 13.30 8.72 3.32
C GLN A 369 14.19 8.06 2.25
N GLN A 370 15.44 7.71 2.57
CA GLN A 370 16.30 6.95 1.66
C GLN A 370 15.75 5.54 1.37
N ALA A 371 14.95 4.96 2.27
CA ALA A 371 14.26 3.70 2.02
C ALA A 371 13.13 3.85 0.98
N LEU A 372 12.61 5.05 0.74
CA LEU A 372 11.65 5.30 -0.35
C LEU A 372 12.32 5.18 -1.72
N ILE A 373 13.58 5.60 -1.84
CA ILE A 373 14.38 5.40 -3.06
C ILE A 373 14.60 3.91 -3.30
N ASP A 374 14.98 3.15 -2.26
CA ASP A 374 15.10 1.70 -2.36
C ASP A 374 13.78 1.07 -2.81
N PHE A 375 12.64 1.51 -2.24
CA PHE A 375 11.32 1.01 -2.60
C PHE A 375 11.06 1.20 -4.11
N ILE A 376 11.34 2.39 -4.66
CA ILE A 376 11.18 2.70 -6.09
C ILE A 376 12.07 1.80 -6.95
N VAL A 377 13.35 1.68 -6.62
CA VAL A 377 14.30 0.89 -7.43
C VAL A 377 13.94 -0.60 -7.41
N LEU A 378 13.53 -1.13 -6.26
CA LEU A 378 13.11 -2.53 -6.13
C LEU A 378 11.79 -2.82 -6.86
N LEU A 379 10.85 -1.87 -6.93
CA LEU A 379 9.68 -2.00 -7.78
C LEU A 379 10.04 -2.02 -9.27
N ALA A 380 11.07 -1.29 -9.68
CA ALA A 380 11.50 -1.23 -11.08
C ALA A 380 12.32 -2.46 -11.54
N GLY A 381 12.89 -3.24 -10.61
CA GLY A 381 13.71 -4.41 -10.94
C GLY A 381 12.98 -5.48 -11.76
N ASP A 382 13.73 -6.27 -12.53
CA ASP A 382 13.17 -7.35 -13.36
C ASP A 382 12.74 -8.55 -12.53
N PHE A 383 13.42 -8.76 -11.41
CA PHE A 383 13.03 -9.71 -10.39
C PHE A 383 13.35 -9.11 -9.01
N PHE A 384 12.58 -9.46 -7.99
CA PHE A 384 12.78 -8.97 -6.63
C PHE A 384 12.93 -10.14 -5.65
N LEU A 385 13.98 -10.11 -4.86
CA LEU A 385 14.19 -11.03 -3.75
C LEU A 385 14.22 -10.24 -2.44
N GLY A 386 13.31 -10.59 -1.54
CA GLY A 386 13.21 -10.00 -0.22
C GLY A 386 13.02 -11.07 0.84
N VAL A 387 12.83 -10.63 2.07
CA VAL A 387 12.71 -11.53 3.23
C VAL A 387 11.35 -11.41 3.91
N ASN A 388 10.74 -12.56 4.18
CA ASN A 388 9.69 -12.72 5.18
C ASN A 388 10.38 -12.74 6.56
N PRO A 389 10.03 -11.87 7.52
CA PRO A 389 8.72 -11.19 7.69
C PRO A 389 8.76 -9.66 7.60
N SER A 390 9.60 -9.10 6.72
CA SER A 390 9.72 -7.65 6.62
C SER A 390 8.50 -7.04 5.92
N SER A 391 7.79 -6.13 6.60
CA SER A 391 6.68 -5.37 6.00
C SER A 391 7.11 -4.58 4.76
N PHE A 392 8.38 -4.15 4.70
CA PHE A 392 8.96 -3.51 3.52
C PHE A 392 9.00 -4.49 2.33
N SER A 393 9.60 -5.68 2.50
CA SER A 393 9.66 -6.70 1.44
C SER A 393 8.26 -7.09 0.97
N MET A 394 7.33 -7.26 1.91
CA MET A 394 5.96 -7.64 1.62
C MET A 394 5.22 -6.57 0.82
N ASN A 395 5.36 -5.29 1.20
CA ASN A 395 4.78 -4.19 0.42
C ASN A 395 5.36 -4.14 -1.01
N VAL A 396 6.69 -4.28 -1.18
CA VAL A 396 7.32 -4.31 -2.51
C VAL A 396 6.79 -5.48 -3.35
N ALA A 397 6.78 -6.70 -2.80
CA ALA A 397 6.31 -7.89 -3.51
C ALA A 397 4.82 -7.79 -3.89
N LEU A 398 3.96 -7.38 -2.95
CA LEU A 398 2.53 -7.21 -3.18
C LEU A 398 2.24 -6.12 -4.21
N LYS A 399 2.96 -4.98 -4.16
CA LYS A 399 2.81 -3.90 -5.15
C LYS A 399 3.25 -4.37 -6.54
N ARG A 400 4.39 -5.08 -6.65
CA ARG A 400 4.86 -5.70 -7.90
C ARG A 400 3.86 -6.71 -8.48
N HIS A 401 3.13 -7.42 -7.62
CA HIS A 401 2.13 -8.40 -8.02
C HIS A 401 1.00 -7.78 -8.86
N LEU A 402 0.66 -6.52 -8.59
CA LEU A 402 -0.42 -5.83 -9.28
C LEU A 402 -0.21 -5.65 -10.79
N GLN A 403 1.02 -5.84 -11.32
CA GLN A 403 1.24 -5.82 -12.77
C GLN A 403 0.53 -6.99 -13.50
N MET A 404 0.20 -8.08 -12.78
CA MET A 404 -0.31 -9.32 -13.39
C MET A 404 -1.71 -9.13 -13.98
N GLU A 405 -2.71 -8.87 -13.14
CA GLU A 405 -4.12 -8.74 -13.55
C GLU A 405 -4.69 -7.36 -13.19
N GLY A 406 -3.82 -6.41 -12.79
CA GLY A 406 -4.20 -5.04 -12.44
C GLY A 406 -5.21 -5.02 -11.30
N LEU A 407 -6.37 -4.41 -11.57
CA LEU A 407 -7.47 -4.24 -10.63
C LEU A 407 -8.04 -5.57 -10.10
N TYR A 408 -7.94 -6.63 -10.88
CA TYR A 408 -8.47 -7.96 -10.55
C TYR A 408 -7.37 -8.95 -10.15
N THR A 409 -6.19 -8.43 -9.79
CA THR A 409 -5.07 -9.25 -9.31
C THR A 409 -5.51 -10.13 -8.16
N ARG A 410 -5.45 -11.43 -8.39
CA ARG A 410 -5.66 -12.45 -7.35
C ARG A 410 -4.70 -12.25 -6.16
N PRO A 411 -5.07 -12.73 -4.96
CA PRO A 411 -4.16 -12.71 -3.83
C PRO A 411 -2.82 -13.42 -4.12
N TRP A 412 -1.74 -12.84 -3.59
CA TRP A 412 -0.41 -13.43 -3.67
C TRP A 412 -0.38 -14.83 -3.06
N ARG A 413 0.28 -15.77 -3.75
CA ARG A 413 0.48 -17.13 -3.22
C ARG A 413 1.68 -17.16 -2.27
N ILE A 414 1.41 -17.10 -0.97
CA ILE A 414 2.41 -17.10 0.09
C ILE A 414 3.39 -18.28 -0.07
N GLY A 415 4.68 -18.01 0.11
CA GLY A 415 5.76 -19.01 0.00
C GLY A 415 6.08 -19.47 -1.43
N ARG A 416 5.52 -18.81 -2.46
CA ARG A 416 5.83 -19.08 -3.87
C ARG A 416 6.28 -17.81 -4.58
N ASP A 417 7.04 -17.97 -5.66
CA ASP A 417 7.28 -16.87 -6.59
C ASP A 417 6.02 -16.56 -7.42
N ASP A 418 5.92 -15.32 -7.89
CA ASP A 418 4.88 -14.91 -8.84
C ASP A 418 5.45 -14.64 -10.25
N GLY A 419 6.69 -15.06 -10.50
CA GLY A 419 7.46 -14.74 -11.70
C GLY A 419 8.12 -13.35 -11.68
N ARG A 420 7.86 -12.51 -10.69
CA ARG A 420 8.43 -11.16 -10.54
C ARG A 420 9.11 -10.95 -9.20
N SER A 421 8.67 -11.65 -8.17
CA SER A 421 9.21 -11.55 -6.82
C SER A 421 9.22 -12.89 -6.11
N LEU A 422 10.14 -13.05 -5.17
CA LEU A 422 10.20 -14.17 -4.25
C LEU A 422 10.63 -13.66 -2.87
N LEU A 423 9.89 -14.06 -1.83
CA LEU A 423 10.25 -13.76 -0.44
C LEU A 423 10.83 -15.01 0.23
N VAL A 424 12.02 -14.89 0.80
CA VAL A 424 12.70 -15.98 1.51
C VAL A 424 12.31 -15.97 2.98
N GLY A 425 12.17 -17.14 3.58
CA GLY A 425 11.82 -17.28 4.99
C GLY A 425 10.97 -18.51 5.23
N LYS A 426 10.42 -18.59 6.43
CA LYS A 426 9.48 -19.63 6.85
C LYS A 426 8.06 -19.24 6.48
N PHE A 427 7.21 -20.25 6.23
CA PHE A 427 5.83 -20.09 5.76
C PHE A 427 4.88 -21.16 6.33
N GLU A 428 5.24 -21.77 7.46
CA GLU A 428 4.54 -22.92 8.01
C GLU A 428 3.51 -22.54 9.09
N ARG A 429 3.77 -21.47 9.85
CA ARG A 429 2.99 -21.09 11.03
C ARG A 429 2.47 -19.67 10.86
N TYR A 430 1.15 -19.55 10.70
CA TYR A 430 0.47 -18.30 10.37
C TYR A 430 0.89 -17.09 11.22
N TRP A 431 1.07 -17.28 12.54
CA TRP A 431 1.48 -16.21 13.45
C TRP A 431 3.00 -16.03 13.58
N ASP A 432 3.71 -17.14 13.80
CA ASP A 432 5.14 -17.10 14.11
C ASP A 432 6.00 -16.78 12.88
N ASP A 433 5.48 -17.10 11.70
CA ASP A 433 6.08 -16.75 10.41
C ASP A 433 5.39 -15.54 9.77
N TRP A 434 4.61 -14.78 10.53
CA TRP A 434 4.07 -13.46 10.16
C TRP A 434 3.16 -13.44 8.92
N LEU A 435 2.49 -14.55 8.64
CA LEU A 435 1.67 -14.68 7.43
C LEU A 435 0.40 -13.82 7.48
N PHE A 436 -0.07 -13.47 8.68
CA PHE A 436 -1.20 -12.55 8.87
C PHE A 436 -0.98 -11.16 8.26
N MET A 437 0.28 -10.77 8.03
CA MET A 437 0.59 -9.50 7.37
C MET A 437 0.13 -9.47 5.91
N TYR A 438 0.16 -10.61 5.20
CA TYR A 438 -0.31 -10.67 3.80
C TYR A 438 -1.81 -10.37 3.70
N ASP A 439 -2.57 -10.72 4.74
CA ASP A 439 -4.01 -10.49 4.81
C ASP A 439 -4.36 -9.09 5.32
N SER A 440 -3.36 -8.25 5.60
CA SER A 440 -3.53 -6.95 6.27
C SER A 440 -2.88 -5.76 5.53
N ILE A 441 -2.32 -5.99 4.33
CA ILE A 441 -1.60 -4.97 3.57
C ILE A 441 -2.38 -4.64 2.29
N TRP A 442 -2.70 -3.36 2.11
CA TRP A 442 -3.09 -2.81 0.81
C TRP A 442 -1.81 -2.44 0.03
N PRO A 443 -1.55 -3.06 -1.14
CA PRO A 443 -0.30 -2.88 -1.89
C PRO A 443 -0.03 -1.43 -2.33
#